data_AF-A0AA43F7V9-F1
#
_entry.id   AF-A0AA43F7V9-F1
#
_cell.length_a   1.000
_cell.length_b   1.000
_cell.length_c   1.000
_cell.angle_alpha   90.00
_cell.angle_beta   90.00
_cell.angle_gamma   90.00
#
_symmetry.space_group_name_H-M   'P 1'
#
loop_
_entity.id
_entity.type
_entity.pdbx_description
1 polymer ?
#
loop_
_entity_poly.entity_id
_entity_poly.type
_entity_poly.pdbx_seq_one_letter_code
_entity_poly.pdbx_strand_id
1 'polypeptide(L)' 'MLATQYERAQRVFESILETNPKNVVALAGLADTHKGRHDFAIAIALMEQAIAIDPQNADLHDELRIHQEAYDKWKNHKTH' A
#
# COMPACT_ATOMS: atom_id res chain seq x y z
N MET A 1 10.27 14.71 -10.11
CA MET A 1 11.21 13.82 -9.37
C MET A 1 10.52 12.84 -8.43
N LEU A 2 9.24 13.03 -8.04
CA LEU A 2 8.54 12.10 -7.14
C LEU A 2 8.18 10.76 -7.83
N ALA A 3 7.75 10.80 -9.10
CA ALA A 3 7.46 9.60 -9.89
C ALA A 3 8.61 8.57 -9.88
N THR A 4 9.85 9.07 -10.06
CA THR A 4 11.07 8.26 -10.07
C THR A 4 11.34 7.52 -8.75
N GLN A 5 10.93 8.09 -7.62
CA GLN A 5 11.11 7.47 -6.31
C GLN A 5 10.08 6.36 -6.07
N TYR A 6 8.83 6.56 -6.49
CA TYR A 6 7.79 5.53 -6.39
C TYR A 6 8.08 4.34 -7.32
N GLU A 7 8.56 4.59 -8.53
CA GLU A 7 8.95 3.54 -9.49
C GLU A 7 10.14 2.70 -8.99
N ARG A 8 11.06 3.32 -8.24
CA ARG A 8 12.18 2.62 -7.63
C ARG A 8 11.72 1.81 -6.41
N ALA A 9 10.89 2.40 -5.54
CA ALA A 9 10.34 1.72 -4.37
C ALA A 9 9.51 0.49 -4.78
N GLN A 10 8.64 0.65 -5.77
CA GLN A 10 7.85 -0.43 -6.35
C GLN A 10 8.74 -1.61 -6.79
N ARG A 11 9.76 -1.36 -7.61
CA ARG A 11 10.67 -2.43 -8.07
C ARG A 11 11.40 -3.15 -6.96
N VAL A 12 11.79 -2.42 -5.91
CA VAL A 12 12.46 -3.03 -4.74
C VAL A 12 11.49 -3.94 -4.00
N PHE A 13 10.27 -3.47 -3.73
CA PHE A 13 9.27 -4.29 -3.04
C PHE A 13 8.81 -5.48 -3.88
N GLU A 14 8.60 -5.30 -5.18
CA GLU A 14 8.28 -6.39 -6.11
C GLU A 14 9.35 -7.47 -6.10
N SER A 15 10.64 -7.11 -6.17
CA SER A 15 11.74 -8.08 -6.09
C SER A 15 11.78 -8.82 -4.75
N ILE A 16 11.42 -8.16 -3.64
CA ILE A 16 11.29 -8.83 -2.34
C ILE A 16 10.10 -9.79 -2.38
N LEU A 17 8.99 -9.43 -3.00
CA LEU A 17 7.80 -10.29 -3.13
C LEU A 17 8.03 -11.48 -4.09
N GLU A 18 8.91 -11.35 -5.07
CA GLU A 18 9.33 -12.48 -5.92
C GLU A 18 10.06 -13.55 -5.10
N THR A 19 10.91 -13.14 -4.17
CA THR A 19 11.67 -14.06 -3.30
C THR A 19 10.89 -14.52 -2.08
N ASN A 20 10.06 -13.64 -1.52
CA ASN A 20 9.17 -13.91 -0.39
C ASN A 20 7.79 -13.27 -0.63
N PRO A 21 6.87 -14.00 -1.27
CA PRO A 21 5.53 -13.50 -1.60
C PRO A 21 4.68 -13.15 -0.38
N LYS A 22 5.05 -13.63 0.81
CA LYS A 22 4.34 -13.41 2.06
C LYS A 22 5.05 -12.39 2.95
N ASN A 23 5.94 -11.58 2.40
CA ASN A 23 6.61 -10.53 3.15
C ASN A 23 5.64 -9.36 3.41
N VAL A 24 5.09 -9.32 4.63
CA VAL A 24 4.19 -8.28 5.11
C VAL A 24 4.76 -6.88 4.92
N VAL A 25 6.06 -6.68 5.23
CA VAL A 25 6.73 -5.38 5.13
C VAL A 25 6.83 -4.93 3.66
N ALA A 26 7.10 -5.86 2.75
CA ALA A 26 7.14 -5.53 1.32
C ALA A 26 5.75 -5.23 0.75
N LEU A 27 4.71 -5.96 1.19
CA LEU A 27 3.32 -5.66 0.81
C LEU A 27 2.88 -4.28 1.31
N ALA A 28 3.17 -3.95 2.58
CA ALA A 28 2.87 -2.64 3.15
C ALA A 28 3.63 -1.52 2.43
N GLY A 29 4.93 -1.68 2.18
CA GLY A 29 5.73 -0.71 1.45
C GLY A 29 5.26 -0.50 0.00
N LEU A 30 4.81 -1.56 -0.66
CA LEU A 30 4.22 -1.47 -2.00
C LEU A 30 2.85 -0.76 -1.95
N ALA A 31 2.02 -1.05 -0.94
CA ALA A 31 0.76 -0.36 -0.72
C ALA A 31 0.96 1.15 -0.54
N ASP A 32 1.90 1.56 0.31
CA ASP A 32 2.24 2.95 0.54
C ASP A 32 2.74 3.66 -0.72
N THR A 33 3.52 2.95 -1.53
CA THR A 33 3.97 3.42 -2.84
C THR A 33 2.79 3.70 -3.78
N HIS A 34 1.81 2.79 -3.84
CA HIS A 34 0.60 2.97 -4.62
C HIS A 34 -0.30 4.08 -4.08
N LYS A 35 -0.43 4.24 -2.75
CA LYS A 35 -1.11 5.36 -2.13
C LYS A 35 -0.49 6.70 -2.53
N GLY A 36 0.85 6.80 -2.53
CA GLY A 36 1.57 7.99 -2.99
C GLY A 36 1.34 8.32 -4.47
N ARG A 37 1.01 7.31 -5.28
CA ARG A 37 0.62 7.46 -6.70
C ARG A 37 -0.88 7.72 -6.91
N HIS A 38 -1.66 7.79 -5.84
CA HIS A 38 -3.13 7.87 -5.84
C HIS A 38 -3.82 6.60 -6.39
N ASP A 39 -3.12 5.48 -6.45
CA ASP A 39 -3.64 4.17 -6.82
C ASP A 39 -4.25 3.45 -5.61
N PHE A 40 -5.19 4.13 -4.93
CA PHE A 40 -5.70 3.70 -3.61
C PHE A 40 -6.33 2.31 -3.60
N ALA A 41 -7.00 1.91 -4.69
CA ALA A 41 -7.60 0.58 -4.81
C ALA A 41 -6.54 -0.53 -4.73
N ILE A 42 -5.38 -0.32 -5.37
CA ILE A 42 -4.26 -1.27 -5.32
C ILE A 42 -3.65 -1.28 -3.93
N ALA A 43 -3.48 -0.10 -3.33
CA ALA A 43 -2.90 0.03 -2.00
C ALA A 43 -3.71 -0.70 -0.93
N ILE A 44 -5.05 -0.54 -0.94
CA ILE A 44 -5.96 -1.24 -0.01
C ILE A 44 -5.87 -2.76 -0.21
N ALA A 45 -5.92 -3.24 -1.45
CA ALA A 45 -5.84 -4.68 -1.73
C ALA A 45 -4.50 -5.32 -1.31
N LEU A 46 -3.40 -4.58 -1.39
CA LEU A 46 -2.10 -5.02 -0.90
C LEU A 46 -2.03 -5.06 0.63
N MET A 47 -2.64 -4.09 1.30
CA MET A 47 -2.73 -4.05 2.76
C MET A 47 -3.61 -5.17 3.31
N GLU A 48 -4.73 -5.47 2.65
CA GLU A 48 -5.59 -6.61 2.98
C GLU A 48 -4.84 -7.95 2.85
N GLN A 49 -3.99 -8.10 1.83
CA GLN A 49 -3.12 -9.28 1.72
C GLN A 49 -2.10 -9.35 2.86
N ALA A 50 -1.51 -8.22 3.25
CA ALA A 50 -0.58 -8.16 4.38
C ALA A 50 -1.28 -8.60 5.69
N ILE A 51 -2.49 -8.11 5.95
CA ILE A 51 -3.32 -8.50 7.10
C ILE A 51 -3.71 -9.97 7.04
N ALA A 52 -4.01 -10.51 5.86
CA ALA A 52 -4.35 -11.93 5.72
C ALA A 52 -3.16 -12.85 6.07
N ILE A 53 -1.92 -12.36 5.90
CA ILE A 53 -0.70 -13.08 6.28
C ILE A 53 -0.43 -12.95 7.78
N ASP A 54 -0.54 -11.74 8.33
CA ASP A 54 -0.34 -11.47 9.75
C ASP A 54 -1.53 -10.69 10.36
N PRO A 55 -2.63 -11.39 10.68
CA PRO A 55 -3.86 -10.74 11.14
C PRO A 55 -3.76 -10.18 12.57
N GLN A 56 -2.74 -10.60 13.33
CA GLN A 56 -2.52 -10.13 14.70
C GLN A 56 -1.71 -8.83 14.76
N ASN A 57 -1.13 -8.42 13.63
CA ASN A 57 -0.37 -7.19 13.56
C ASN A 57 -1.29 -5.96 13.53
N ALA A 58 -1.42 -5.31 14.69
CA ALA A 58 -2.24 -4.12 14.86
C ALA A 58 -1.80 -2.96 13.95
N ASP A 59 -0.50 -2.85 13.66
CA ASP A 59 0.04 -1.78 12.82
C ASP A 59 -0.55 -1.84 11.40
N LEU A 60 -0.78 -3.04 10.86
CA LEU A 60 -1.38 -3.22 9.54
C LEU A 60 -2.84 -2.77 9.48
N HIS A 61 -3.60 -2.98 10.56
CA HIS A 61 -4.98 -2.50 10.65
C HIS A 61 -5.03 -0.97 10.71
N ASP A 62 -4.09 -0.36 11.43
CA ASP A 62 -3.93 1.09 11.44
C ASP A 62 -3.53 1.64 10.08
N GLU A 63 -2.60 0.98 9.38
CA GLU A 63 -2.22 1.36 8.04
C GLU A 63 -3.37 1.21 7.03
N LEU A 64 -4.17 0.14 7.11
CA LEU A 64 -5.36 -0.03 6.26
C LEU A 64 -6.35 1.13 6.45
N ARG A 65 -6.60 1.54 7.70
CA ARG A 65 -7.47 2.67 8.01
C ARG A 65 -6.94 3.96 7.37
N ILE A 66 -5.63 4.22 7.48
CA ILE A 66 -5.00 5.39 6.84
C ILE A 66 -5.18 5.36 5.31
N HIS A 67 -5.05 4.19 4.69
CA HIS A 67 -5.25 4.01 3.26
C HIS A 67 -6.70 4.27 2.83
N GLN A 68 -7.68 3.79 3.61
CA GLN A 68 -9.10 4.04 3.38
C GLN A 68 -9.45 5.53 3.55
N GLU A 69 -8.97 6.18 4.61
CA GLU A 69 -9.16 7.62 4.83
C GLU A 69 -8.58 8.46 3.68
N ALA A 70 -7.40 8.08 3.18
CA ALA A 70 -6.78 8.75 2.03
C ALA A 70 -7.61 8.59 0.76
N TYR A 71 -8.18 7.40 0.53
CA TYR A 71 -9.07 7.13 -0.59
C TYR A 71 -10.36 7.95 -0.51
N ASP A 72 -11.02 7.97 0.65
CA ASP A 72 -12.25 8.74 0.89
C ASP A 72 -12.01 10.23 0.71
N LYS A 73 -10.90 10.75 1.26
CA LYS A 73 -10.50 12.14 1.08
C LYS A 73 -10.28 12.47 -0.40
N TRP A 74 -9.55 11.62 -1.13
CA TRP A 74 -9.31 11.83 -2.56
C TRP A 74 -10.60 11.80 -3.38
N LYS A 75 -11.49 10.84 -3.07
CA LYS A 75 -12.80 10.69 -3.72
C LYS A 75 -13.66 11.93 -3.49
N ASN A 76 -13.75 12.39 -2.24
CA ASN A 76 -14.53 13.58 -1.87
C ASN A 76 -13.96 14.86 -2.51
N HIS A 77 -12.64 14.97 -2.67
CA HIS A 77 -12.00 16.14 -3.28
C HIS A 77 -12.17 16.21 -4.81
N LYS A 78 -12.44 15.09 -5.48
CA LYS A 78 -12.73 15.05 -6.93
C LYS A 78 -14.17 15.38 -7.30
N THR A 79 -15.07 15.49 -6.31
CA THR A 79 -16.52 15.70 -6.51
C THR A 79 -16.98 17.17 -6.40
N HIS A 80 -16.06 18.14 -6.42
CA HIS A 80 -16.35 19.58 -6.47
C HIS A 80 -15.68 20.22 -7.69
#